data_AF-A0A285GA72-F1
#
_entry.id   AF-A0A285GA72-F1
#
_cell.length_a   1.000
_cell.length_b   1.000
_cell.length_c   1.000
_cell.angle_alpha   90.00
_cell.angle_beta   90.00
_cell.angle_gamma   90.00
#
_symmetry.space_group_name_H-M   'P 1'
#
loop_
_entity.id
_entity.type
_entity.pdbx_description
1 polymer ?
#
loop_
_entity_poly.entity_id
_entity_poly.type
_entity_poly.pdbx_seq_one_letter_code
_entity_poly.pdbx_strand_id
1 'polypeptide(L)'
;MKIELKPCYPIGTILCEQLEKLQEEWVEIIESDSWENLASEFLDLAQVSTGVAGLYDIEKVSISLDEIKTTILEHQNGFADLYEALCTLHGVVVWTGCYKNAIELAKISICCFYDLICEHDRGCKKYRQKLLDRFLDEHQAKLESRKKEWAVHDSSDNR
;
A
#
# COMPACT_ATOMS: atom_id res chain seq x y z
N MET A 1 -1.66 13.62 -10.95
CA MET A 1 -1.13 12.99 -9.73
C MET A 1 -0.52 11.66 -10.10
N LYS A 2 0.58 11.30 -9.46
CA LYS A 2 1.29 10.04 -9.62
C LYS A 2 1.78 9.60 -8.23
N ILE A 3 1.52 8.36 -7.85
CA ILE A 3 2.01 7.79 -6.58
C ILE A 3 3.17 6.86 -6.93
N GLU A 4 4.31 7.06 -6.28
CA GLU A 4 5.50 6.23 -6.44
C GLU A 4 5.89 5.60 -5.10
N LEU A 5 5.90 4.27 -5.04
CA LEU A 5 6.31 3.50 -3.88
C LEU A 5 7.64 2.80 -4.20
N LYS A 6 8.57 2.79 -3.26
CA LYS A 6 9.85 2.07 -3.37
C LYS A 6 9.87 0.95 -2.35
N PRO A 7 10.55 -0.18 -2.58
CA PRO A 7 10.72 -1.19 -1.55
C PRO A 7 11.21 -0.56 -0.24
N CYS A 8 10.52 -0.87 0.85
CA CYS A 8 10.82 -0.27 2.15
C CYS A 8 11.69 -1.17 3.03
N TYR A 9 11.67 -2.49 2.84
CA TYR A 9 12.37 -3.42 3.71
C TYR A 9 13.89 -3.22 3.69
N PRO A 10 14.57 -3.50 4.82
CA PRO A 10 16.03 -3.59 4.87
C PRO A 10 16.59 -4.57 3.83
N ILE A 11 17.84 -4.33 3.43
CA ILE A 11 18.54 -5.25 2.53
C ILE A 11 18.76 -6.57 3.27
N GLY A 12 18.38 -7.68 2.62
CA GLY A 12 18.56 -9.01 3.19
C GLY A 12 17.35 -9.55 3.96
N THR A 13 16.28 -8.77 4.16
CA THR A 13 15.00 -9.27 4.68
C THR A 13 14.47 -10.40 3.78
N ILE A 14 14.18 -11.55 4.38
CA ILE A 14 13.73 -12.73 3.62
C ILE A 14 12.23 -12.67 3.33
N LEU A 15 11.80 -13.41 2.31
CA LEU A 15 10.39 -13.44 1.89
C LEU A 15 9.41 -13.73 3.05
N CYS A 16 9.77 -14.61 3.98
CA CYS A 16 8.91 -14.95 5.13
C CYS A 16 8.58 -13.72 5.98
N GLU A 17 9.60 -12.95 6.36
CA GLU A 17 9.44 -11.73 7.18
C GLU A 17 8.63 -10.67 6.44
N GLN A 18 8.81 -10.57 5.12
CA GLN A 18 8.03 -9.62 4.31
C GLN A 18 6.56 -10.05 4.22
N LEU A 19 6.27 -11.34 4.09
CA LEU A 19 4.90 -11.87 4.09
C LEU A 19 4.25 -11.73 5.47
N GLU A 20 5.00 -11.86 6.56
CA GLU A 20 4.50 -11.57 7.92
C GLU A 20 4.11 -10.11 8.06
N LYS A 21 4.94 -9.17 7.61
CA LYS A 21 4.59 -7.74 7.60
C LYS A 21 3.39 -7.45 6.70
N LEU A 22 3.28 -8.12 5.56
CA LEU A 22 2.11 -7.99 4.70
C LEU A 22 0.82 -8.48 5.39
N GLN A 23 0.91 -9.54 6.20
CA GLN A 23 -0.21 -10.01 7.03
C GLN A 23 -0.53 -9.06 8.18
N GLU A 24 0.46 -8.46 8.83
CA GLU A 24 0.24 -7.46 9.88
C GLU A 24 -0.57 -6.27 9.35
N GLU A 25 -0.15 -5.66 8.23
CA GLU A 25 -0.88 -4.54 7.60
C GLU A 25 -2.29 -4.97 7.13
N TRP A 26 -2.47 -6.24 6.74
CA TRP A 26 -3.80 -6.78 6.42
C TRP A 26 -4.73 -6.88 7.64
N VAL A 27 -4.19 -7.25 8.80
CA VAL A 27 -4.96 -7.25 10.05
C VAL A 27 -5.36 -5.82 10.44
N GLU A 28 -4.47 -4.84 10.29
CA GLU A 28 -4.78 -3.42 10.55
C GLU A 28 -5.94 -2.90 9.66
N ILE A 29 -6.01 -3.34 8.40
CA ILE A 29 -7.16 -3.07 7.52
C ILE A 29 -8.46 -3.67 8.05
N ILE A 30 -8.45 -4.93 8.49
CA ILE A 30 -9.65 -5.61 8.99
C ILE A 30 -10.15 -4.97 10.29
N GLU A 31 -9.22 -4.56 11.16
CA GLU A 31 -9.50 -3.99 12.48
C GLU A 31 -9.78 -2.48 12.43
N SER A 32 -9.59 -1.83 11.29
CA SER A 32 -9.83 -0.40 11.10
C SER A 32 -11.27 -0.01 11.44
N ASP A 33 -11.42 0.92 12.38
CA ASP A 33 -12.70 1.39 12.92
C ASP A 33 -13.17 2.74 12.33
N SER A 34 -12.32 3.37 11.52
CA SER A 34 -12.60 4.63 10.84
C SER A 34 -12.11 4.58 9.40
N TRP A 35 -12.75 5.38 8.53
CA TRP A 35 -12.33 5.48 7.13
C TRP A 35 -10.94 6.12 7.02
N GLU A 36 -10.57 7.00 7.96
CA GLU A 36 -9.22 7.59 7.98
C GLU A 36 -8.14 6.54 8.26
N ASN A 37 -8.36 5.69 9.27
CA ASN A 37 -7.44 4.60 9.56
C ASN A 37 -7.36 3.65 8.37
N LEU A 38 -8.51 3.23 7.84
CA LEU A 38 -8.58 2.35 6.67
C LEU A 38 -7.85 2.93 5.44
N ALA A 39 -7.96 4.24 5.20
CA ALA A 39 -7.24 4.92 4.13
C ALA A 39 -5.71 4.88 4.34
N SER A 40 -5.25 5.07 5.59
CA SER A 40 -3.84 4.93 5.93
C SER A 40 -3.35 3.50 5.70
N GLU A 41 -4.09 2.50 6.19
CA GLU A 41 -3.65 1.11 6.09
C GLU A 41 -3.67 0.58 4.65
N PHE A 42 -4.50 1.12 3.76
CA PHE A 42 -4.35 0.84 2.33
C PHE A 42 -3.03 1.34 1.74
N LEU A 43 -2.54 2.51 2.16
CA LEU A 43 -1.22 3.00 1.72
C LEU A 43 -0.10 2.13 2.30
N ASP A 44 -0.21 1.73 3.56
CA ASP A 44 0.79 0.89 4.20
C ASP A 44 0.82 -0.53 3.61
N LEU A 45 -0.33 -1.13 3.33
CA LEU A 45 -0.42 -2.39 2.57
C LEU A 45 0.21 -2.27 1.18
N ALA A 46 -0.02 -1.17 0.47
CA ALA A 46 0.58 -0.95 -0.84
C ALA A 46 2.12 -0.88 -0.77
N GLN A 47 2.61 -0.25 0.29
CA GLN A 47 4.03 -0.04 0.54
C GLN A 47 4.76 -1.33 0.92
N VAL A 48 4.19 -2.16 1.80
CA VAL A 48 4.77 -3.48 2.12
C VAL A 48 4.70 -4.45 0.94
N SER A 49 3.62 -4.39 0.15
CA SER A 49 3.49 -5.18 -1.08
C SER A 49 4.55 -4.85 -2.13
N THR A 50 4.92 -3.56 -2.23
CA THR A 50 6.04 -3.12 -3.07
C THR A 50 7.37 -3.70 -2.58
N GLY A 51 7.54 -3.86 -1.26
CA GLY A 51 8.70 -4.50 -0.68
C GLY A 51 8.85 -5.98 -1.06
N VAL A 52 7.75 -6.74 -1.06
CA VAL A 52 7.70 -8.14 -1.55
C VAL A 52 8.14 -8.24 -3.02
N ALA A 53 7.73 -7.27 -3.84
CA ALA A 53 8.17 -7.17 -5.23
C ALA A 53 9.66 -6.81 -5.36
N GLY A 54 10.22 -6.08 -4.40
CA GLY A 54 11.62 -5.64 -4.36
C GLY A 54 12.65 -6.77 -4.29
N LEU A 55 12.25 -7.98 -3.88
CA LEU A 55 13.09 -9.19 -3.93
C LEU A 55 13.49 -9.60 -5.37
N TYR A 56 12.87 -8.99 -6.38
CA TYR A 56 13.11 -9.26 -7.81
C TYR A 56 13.67 -8.04 -8.54
N ASP A 57 14.50 -7.24 -7.87
CA ASP A 57 15.17 -6.03 -8.41
C ASP A 57 14.20 -4.94 -8.93
N ILE A 58 12.98 -4.90 -8.39
CA ILE A 58 12.03 -3.84 -8.69
C ILE A 58 12.35 -2.61 -7.85
N GLU A 59 12.90 -1.57 -8.49
CA GLU A 59 13.30 -0.35 -7.81
C GLU A 59 12.11 0.48 -7.29
N LYS A 60 10.97 0.43 -7.99
CA LYS A 60 9.74 1.14 -7.62
C LYS A 60 8.50 0.64 -8.32
N VAL A 61 7.36 0.79 -7.66
CA VAL A 61 6.01 0.70 -8.24
C VAL A 61 5.49 2.13 -8.42
N SER A 62 4.90 2.41 -9.57
CA SER A 62 4.43 3.73 -9.93
C SER A 62 3.07 3.60 -10.58
N ILE A 63 2.07 4.32 -10.07
CA ILE A 63 0.72 4.33 -10.62
C ILE A 63 0.25 5.76 -10.87
N SER A 64 -0.28 6.01 -12.06
CA SER A 64 -0.85 7.29 -12.46
C SER A 64 -2.31 7.39 -12.07
N LEU A 65 -2.81 8.62 -11.95
CA LEU A 65 -4.23 8.87 -11.70
C LEU A 65 -5.16 8.27 -12.78
N ASP A 66 -4.71 8.19 -14.03
CA ASP A 66 -5.52 7.65 -15.11
C ASP A 66 -5.58 6.11 -15.07
N GLU A 67 -4.50 5.46 -14.64
CA GLU A 67 -4.51 4.02 -14.32
C GLU A 67 -5.46 3.72 -13.15
N ILE A 68 -5.37 4.49 -12.05
CA ILE A 68 -6.28 4.34 -10.90
C ILE A 68 -7.75 4.43 -11.34
N LYS A 69 -8.10 5.47 -12.10
CA LYS A 69 -9.48 5.64 -12.58
C LYS A 69 -9.92 4.50 -13.50
N THR A 70 -9.05 4.05 -14.41
CA THR A 70 -9.35 2.93 -15.30
C THR A 70 -9.67 1.69 -14.50
N THR A 71 -8.82 1.33 -13.53
CA THR A 71 -9.04 0.18 -12.66
C THR A 71 -10.33 0.31 -11.86
N ILE A 72 -10.62 1.47 -11.27
CA ILE A 72 -11.88 1.68 -10.53
C ILE A 72 -13.09 1.50 -11.47
N LEU A 73 -13.04 2.04 -12.69
CA LEU A 73 -14.13 1.91 -13.68
C LEU A 73 -14.35 0.47 -14.14
N GLU A 74 -13.29 -0.36 -14.18
CA GLU A 74 -13.39 -1.78 -14.49
C GLU A 74 -14.12 -2.58 -13.39
N HIS A 75 -14.09 -2.10 -12.14
CA HIS A 75 -14.76 -2.71 -10.98
C HIS A 75 -16.15 -2.09 -10.79
N GLN A 76 -17.10 -2.59 -11.60
CA GLN A 76 -18.41 -2.00 -11.90
C GLN A 76 -19.29 -1.59 -10.69
N ASN A 77 -19.09 -2.14 -9.48
CA ASN A 77 -19.85 -1.77 -8.27
C ASN A 77 -19.06 -0.92 -7.25
N GLY A 78 -17.96 -0.26 -7.65
CA GLY A 78 -17.22 0.67 -6.78
C GLY A 78 -16.41 -0.03 -5.68
N PHE A 79 -16.27 0.62 -4.52
CA PHE A 79 -15.38 0.19 -3.42
C PHE A 79 -15.51 -1.28 -3.03
N ALA A 80 -16.73 -1.84 -3.01
CA ALA A 80 -16.96 -3.22 -2.60
C ALA A 80 -16.27 -4.26 -3.51
N ASP A 81 -16.36 -4.09 -4.83
CA ASP A 81 -15.73 -4.99 -5.80
C ASP A 81 -14.19 -4.86 -5.73
N LEU A 82 -13.68 -3.63 -5.56
CA LEU A 82 -12.25 -3.38 -5.36
C LEU A 82 -11.73 -4.05 -4.08
N TYR A 83 -12.49 -3.95 -3.00
CA TYR A 83 -12.15 -4.57 -1.72
C TYR A 83 -12.18 -6.10 -1.78
N GLU A 84 -13.15 -6.69 -2.48
CA GLU A 84 -13.18 -8.15 -2.72
C GLU A 84 -11.99 -8.61 -3.57
N ALA A 85 -11.63 -7.87 -4.62
CA ALA A 85 -10.44 -8.13 -5.42
C ALA A 85 -9.17 -8.04 -4.56
N LEU A 86 -9.08 -7.04 -3.68
CA LEU A 86 -7.99 -6.88 -2.72
C LEU A 86 -7.89 -8.10 -1.78
N CYS A 87 -8.99 -8.54 -1.19
CA CYS A 87 -9.04 -9.70 -0.29
C CYS A 87 -8.54 -10.98 -0.99
N THR A 88 -9.03 -11.22 -2.21
CA THR A 88 -8.63 -12.38 -3.02
C THR A 88 -7.14 -12.33 -3.33
N LEU A 89 -6.66 -11.17 -3.77
CA LEU A 89 -5.27 -11.01 -4.17
C LEU A 89 -4.31 -11.10 -2.98
N HIS A 90 -4.68 -10.55 -1.82
CA HIS A 90 -3.93 -10.72 -0.58
C HIS A 90 -3.72 -12.21 -0.25
N GLY A 91 -4.79 -13.02 -0.26
CA GLY A 91 -4.70 -14.45 0.00
C GLY A 91 -3.78 -15.17 -1.00
N VAL A 92 -3.84 -14.80 -2.28
CA VAL A 92 -2.95 -15.35 -3.32
C VAL A 92 -1.48 -14.96 -3.07
N VAL A 93 -1.19 -13.71 -2.71
CA VAL A 93 0.17 -13.24 -2.43
C VAL A 93 0.75 -13.97 -1.24
N VAL A 94 -0.01 -14.08 -0.14
CA VAL A 94 0.41 -14.83 1.06
C VAL A 94 0.70 -16.30 0.74
N TRP A 95 -0.14 -16.94 -0.08
CA TRP A 95 0.03 -18.35 -0.42
C TRP A 95 1.19 -18.60 -1.39
N THR A 96 1.39 -17.72 -2.37
CA THR A 96 2.31 -17.97 -3.49
C THR A 96 3.65 -17.25 -3.37
N GLY A 97 3.73 -16.16 -2.61
CA GLY A 97 4.86 -15.23 -2.61
C GLY A 97 5.15 -14.61 -3.98
N CYS A 98 4.20 -14.66 -4.93
CA CYS A 98 4.45 -14.24 -6.31
C CYS A 98 4.55 -12.71 -6.42
N TYR A 99 5.71 -12.23 -6.86
CA TYR A 99 5.98 -10.79 -6.99
C TYR A 99 5.02 -10.05 -7.91
N LYS A 100 4.57 -10.68 -9.01
CA LYS A 100 3.60 -10.06 -9.93
C LYS A 100 2.28 -9.78 -9.22
N ASN A 101 1.85 -10.73 -8.40
CA ASN A 101 0.64 -10.57 -7.60
C ASN A 101 0.84 -9.53 -6.49
N ALA A 102 2.05 -9.41 -5.94
CA ALA A 102 2.38 -8.36 -4.97
C ALA A 102 2.36 -6.96 -5.59
N ILE A 103 2.83 -6.80 -6.85
CA ILE A 103 2.69 -5.52 -7.59
C ILE A 103 1.22 -5.19 -7.80
N GLU A 104 0.42 -6.15 -8.25
CA GLU A 104 -1.02 -5.93 -8.44
C GLU A 104 -1.72 -5.64 -7.12
N LEU A 105 -1.30 -6.27 -6.01
CA LEU A 105 -1.82 -5.98 -4.68
C LEU A 105 -1.54 -4.52 -4.31
N ALA A 106 -0.31 -4.05 -4.53
CA ALA A 106 0.02 -2.64 -4.30
C ALA A 106 -0.83 -1.67 -5.13
N LYS A 107 -1.11 -1.99 -6.40
CA LYS A 107 -1.95 -1.16 -7.26
C LYS A 107 -3.41 -1.15 -6.80
N ILE A 108 -3.99 -2.30 -6.47
CA ILE A 108 -5.38 -2.39 -5.99
C ILE A 108 -5.52 -1.67 -4.66
N SER A 109 -4.55 -1.81 -3.74
CA SER A 109 -4.54 -1.04 -2.48
C SER A 109 -4.59 0.47 -2.71
N ILE A 110 -3.79 0.99 -3.66
CA ILE A 110 -3.85 2.42 -4.03
C ILE A 110 -5.21 2.81 -4.64
N CYS A 111 -5.83 1.91 -5.40
CA CYS A 111 -7.17 2.14 -5.94
C CYS A 111 -8.22 2.21 -4.83
N CYS A 112 -8.20 1.27 -3.87
CA CYS A 112 -9.06 1.31 -2.69
C CYS A 112 -8.88 2.60 -1.88
N PHE A 113 -7.63 3.01 -1.64
CA PHE A 113 -7.31 4.29 -1.00
C PHE A 113 -7.95 5.46 -1.75
N TYR A 114 -7.71 5.58 -3.06
CA TYR A 114 -8.20 6.71 -3.83
C TYR A 114 -9.74 6.75 -3.94
N ASP A 115 -10.38 5.59 -4.08
CA ASP A 115 -11.84 5.48 -4.12
C ASP A 115 -12.45 5.94 -2.79
N LEU A 116 -11.89 5.49 -1.67
CA LEU A 116 -12.28 5.94 -0.33
C LEU A 116 -12.12 7.46 -0.16
N ILE A 117 -11.01 8.05 -0.64
CA ILE A 117 -10.86 9.51 -0.65
C ILE A 117 -11.96 10.19 -1.49
N CYS A 118 -12.38 9.60 -2.60
CA CYS A 118 -13.45 10.14 -3.44
C CYS A 118 -14.81 10.10 -2.75
N GLU A 119 -15.12 9.06 -1.98
CA GLU A 119 -16.35 8.98 -1.17
C GLU A 119 -16.41 10.08 -0.10
N HIS A 120 -15.25 10.47 0.44
CA HIS A 120 -15.13 11.44 1.53
C HIS A 120 -14.77 12.87 1.07
N ASP A 121 -14.66 13.13 -0.24
CA ASP A 121 -14.23 14.43 -0.77
C ASP A 121 -15.33 15.52 -0.80
N ARG A 122 -16.56 15.16 -0.42
CA ARG A 122 -17.74 16.04 -0.39
C ARG A 122 -18.10 16.63 -1.76
N GLY A 123 -17.79 15.92 -2.85
CA GLY A 123 -17.96 16.38 -4.23
C GLY A 123 -16.99 17.50 -4.64
N CYS A 124 -15.96 17.79 -3.84
CA CYS A 124 -15.09 18.94 -4.03
C CYS A 124 -13.66 18.52 -4.40
N LYS A 125 -13.29 18.71 -5.68
CA LYS A 125 -11.94 18.40 -6.18
C LYS A 125 -10.80 19.06 -5.38
N LYS A 126 -11.01 20.29 -4.88
CA LYS A 126 -10.01 20.98 -4.05
C LYS A 126 -9.86 20.31 -2.68
N TYR A 127 -10.96 19.83 -2.11
CA TYR A 127 -10.94 19.13 -0.84
C TYR A 127 -10.34 17.72 -0.99
N ARG A 128 -10.67 17.02 -2.08
CA ARG A 128 -10.01 15.77 -2.49
C ARG A 128 -8.50 15.90 -2.50
N GLN A 129 -7.98 16.93 -3.18
CA GLN A 129 -6.54 17.15 -3.26
C GLN A 129 -5.93 17.36 -1.86
N LYS A 130 -6.59 18.12 -0.98
CA LYS A 130 -6.13 18.30 0.41
C LYS A 130 -6.09 16.99 1.19
N LEU A 131 -7.07 16.11 1.00
CA LEU A 131 -7.07 14.79 1.65
C LEU A 131 -5.94 13.92 1.11
N LEU A 132 -5.77 13.87 -0.21
CA LEU A 132 -4.67 13.14 -0.86
C LEU A 132 -3.32 13.61 -0.34
N ASP A 133 -3.07 14.93 -0.36
CA ASP A 133 -1.82 15.52 0.12
C ASP A 133 -1.57 15.16 1.59
N ARG A 134 -2.58 15.28 2.45
CA ARG A 134 -2.48 14.93 3.88
C ARG A 134 -2.04 13.48 4.08
N PHE A 135 -2.76 12.52 3.50
CA PHE A 135 -2.46 11.09 3.71
C PHE A 135 -1.12 10.69 3.10
N LEU A 136 -0.75 11.24 1.95
CA LEU A 136 0.54 10.96 1.33
C LEU A 136 1.70 11.54 2.17
N ASP A 137 1.53 12.73 2.74
CA ASP A 137 2.53 13.34 3.64
C ASP A 137 2.66 12.54 4.96
N GLU A 138 1.53 12.12 5.55
CA GLU A 138 1.49 11.29 6.76
C GLU A 138 2.17 9.93 6.53
N HIS A 139 1.84 9.26 5.43
CA HIS A 139 2.45 7.98 5.04
C HIS A 139 3.96 8.13 4.80
N GLN A 140 4.39 9.18 4.09
CA GLN A 140 5.81 9.45 3.87
C GLN A 140 6.55 9.70 5.19
N ALA A 141 5.93 10.38 6.16
CA ALA A 141 6.50 10.58 7.49
C ALA A 141 6.61 9.25 8.28
N LYS A 142 5.58 8.39 8.25
CA LYS A 142 5.60 7.04 8.86
C LYS A 142 6.75 6.21 8.27
N LEU A 143 6.92 6.23 6.94
CA LEU A 143 7.99 5.52 6.27
C LEU A 143 9.40 5.98 6.64
N GLU A 144 9.63 7.29 6.69
CA GLU A 144 10.94 7.82 7.09
C GLU A 144 11.25 7.53 8.56
N SER A 145 10.24 7.39 9.43
CA SER A 145 10.44 6.90 10.79
C SER A 145 10.88 5.43 10.80
N ARG A 146 10.16 4.55 10.11
CA ARG A 146 10.46 3.10 10.02
C ARG A 146 11.86 2.84 9.47
N LYS A 147 12.26 3.57 8.42
CA LYS A 147 13.63 3.46 7.85
C LYS A 147 14.73 3.80 8.84
N LYS A 148 14.51 4.80 9.71
CA LYS A 148 15.49 5.19 10.74
C LYS A 148 15.62 4.12 11.81
N GLU A 149 14.52 3.50 12.22
CA GLU A 149 14.52 2.40 13.19
C GLU A 149 15.33 1.21 12.66
N TRP A 150 15.13 0.83 11.40
CA TRP A 150 15.88 -0.25 10.78
C TRP A 150 17.38 0.03 10.62
N ALA A 151 17.75 1.27 10.26
CA ALA A 151 19.15 1.65 10.13
C ALA A 151 19.93 1.58 11.46
N VAL A 152 19.26 1.70 12.60
CA VAL A 152 19.89 1.58 13.92
C VAL A 152 20.20 0.12 14.24
N HIS A 153 19.33 -0.82 13.86
CA HIS A 153 19.52 -2.26 14.10
C HIS A 153 20.67 -2.87 13.28
N ASP A 154 20.88 -2.44 12.03
CA ASP A 154 22.02 -2.89 11.20
C ASP A 154 23.40 -2.49 11.76
N SER A 155 23.44 -1.45 12.60
CA SER A 155 24.68 -0.95 13.20
C SER A 155 25.07 -1.66 14.51
N SER A 156 24.12 -2.38 15.14
CA SER A 156 24.35 -3.15 16.37
C SER A 156 24.83 -4.58 16.14
N ASP A 157 24.54 -5.19 14.98
CA ASP A 157 25.00 -6.55 14.65
C ASP A 157 26.41 -6.61 14.03
N ASN A 158 27.05 -5.45 13.82
CA ASN A 158 28.42 -5.32 13.31
C ASN A 158 29.45 -4.90 14.39
N ARG A 159 29.18 -5.14 15.69
CA ARG A 159 30.12 -4.86 16.79
C ARG A 159 30.51 -6.10 17.58
#